data_AF-A0A7W1PH75-F1
#
_entry.id   AF-A0A7W1PH75-F1
#
_cell.length_a   1.000
_cell.length_b   1.000
_cell.length_c   1.000
_cell.angle_alpha   90.00
_cell.angle_beta   90.00
_cell.angle_gamma   90.00
#
_symmetry.space_group_name_H-M   'P 1'
#
loop_
_entity.id
_entity.type
_entity.pdbx_description
1 polymer ?
#
loop_
_entity_poly.entity_id
_entity_poly.type
_entity_poly.pdbx_seq_one_letter_code
_entity_poly.pdbx_strand_id
1 'polypeptide(L)'
;MEVDTALARRRVKAGRPAFDALELLQGAGDLHRPFQRAAEAFELAGLATADQVWSARTQPLATVMMLGASWLAGEPLPRLEPRRLSQRAAAVVVGAVLSSAAGKVRTTVRSGTEDRSACPACGCSPEFSIVGPSGRMLTCARCDTRWRTVRKGCLGCGAHDSPTVARIPSPDVGYDLVVCNGCGRYMKERTRRGGSDLLVERALTSQLDAAAERRGLRL
;
A
#
# COMPACT_ATOMS: atom_id res chain seq x y z
N MET A 1 3.62 12.47 -16.71
CA MET A 1 4.29 11.34 -16.04
C MET A 1 4.34 10.14 -16.97
N GLU A 2 5.50 9.90 -17.57
CA GLU A 2 5.72 8.81 -18.53
C GLU A 2 6.59 7.75 -17.87
N VAL A 3 6.14 6.50 -17.90
CA VAL A 3 6.92 5.36 -17.39
C VAL A 3 7.51 4.67 -18.62
N ASP A 4 8.84 4.61 -18.71
CA ASP A 4 9.51 3.84 -19.75
C ASP A 4 9.22 2.34 -19.57
N THR A 5 8.31 1.84 -20.39
CA THR A 5 7.88 0.43 -20.34
C THR A 5 8.99 -0.55 -20.73
N ALA A 6 9.95 -0.14 -21.56
CA ALA A 6 11.07 -0.99 -21.95
C ALA A 6 12.07 -1.12 -20.80
N LEU A 7 12.40 -0.01 -20.13
CA LEU A 7 13.18 -0.03 -18.88
C LEU A 7 12.46 -0.85 -17.81
N ALA A 8 11.15 -0.67 -17.64
CA ALA A 8 10.35 -1.41 -16.68
C ALA A 8 10.45 -2.93 -16.89
N ARG A 9 10.40 -3.40 -18.15
CA ARG A 9 10.60 -4.82 -18.49
C ARG A 9 11.99 -5.32 -18.09
N ARG A 10 13.04 -4.55 -18.37
CA ARG A 10 14.41 -4.91 -17.96
C ARG A 10 14.54 -4.99 -16.44
N ARG A 11 13.97 -4.03 -15.71
CA ARG A 11 13.99 -4.00 -14.23
C ARG A 11 13.26 -5.20 -13.64
N VAL A 12 12.04 -5.50 -14.09
CA VAL A 12 11.28 -6.65 -13.61
C VAL A 12 12.02 -7.95 -13.93
N LYS A 13 12.55 -8.15 -15.13
CA LYS A 13 13.37 -9.34 -15.43
C LYS A 13 14.58 -9.49 -14.49
N ALA A 14 15.18 -8.38 -14.07
CA ALA A 14 16.32 -8.35 -13.16
C ALA A 14 15.94 -8.37 -11.66
N GLY A 15 14.73 -8.81 -11.29
CA GLY A 15 14.34 -8.89 -9.87
C GLY A 15 13.93 -7.56 -9.22
N ARG A 16 14.00 -6.43 -9.94
CA ARG A 16 13.75 -5.08 -9.39
C ARG A 16 12.30 -4.64 -9.61
N PRO A 17 11.80 -3.63 -8.88
CA PRO A 17 10.52 -2.98 -9.18
C PRO A 17 10.52 -2.34 -10.57
N ALA A 18 9.38 -2.37 -11.24
CA ALA A 18 9.17 -1.81 -12.58
C ALA A 18 9.53 -0.32 -12.67
N PHE A 19 9.31 0.43 -11.59
CA PHE A 19 9.75 1.81 -11.42
C PHE A 19 10.18 2.05 -9.98
N ASP A 20 11.04 3.05 -9.76
CA ASP A 20 11.30 3.55 -8.41
C ASP A 20 10.20 4.55 -8.02
N ALA A 21 9.57 4.33 -6.87
CA ALA A 21 8.44 5.15 -6.44
C ALA A 21 8.85 6.60 -6.11
N LEU A 22 10.05 6.82 -5.56
CA LEU A 22 10.51 8.16 -5.20
C LEU A 22 10.94 8.94 -6.45
N GLU A 23 11.68 8.31 -7.36
CA GLU A 23 12.04 8.93 -8.65
C GLU A 23 10.77 9.28 -9.45
N LEU A 24 9.77 8.39 -9.44
CA LEU A 24 8.49 8.63 -10.11
C LEU A 24 7.79 9.86 -9.54
N LEU A 25 7.75 10.02 -8.22
CA LEU A 25 7.13 11.17 -7.57
C LEU A 25 7.88 12.47 -7.86
N GLN A 26 9.21 12.45 -7.86
CA GLN A 26 10.04 13.60 -8.23
C GLN A 26 9.81 14.02 -9.69
N GLY A 27 9.58 13.06 -10.59
CA GLY A 27 9.26 13.30 -12.01
C GLY A 27 7.78 13.59 -12.30
N ALA A 28 6.90 13.60 -11.31
CA ALA A 28 5.45 13.76 -11.51
C ALA A 28 5.02 15.23 -11.77
N GLY A 29 5.93 16.19 -11.61
CA GLY A 29 5.65 17.62 -11.73
C GLY A 29 5.13 18.22 -10.42
N ASP A 30 4.29 19.25 -10.51
CA ASP A 30 3.73 19.92 -9.33
C ASP A 30 2.64 19.06 -8.65
N LEU A 31 3.02 18.41 -7.55
CA LEU A 31 2.12 17.65 -6.69
C LEU A 31 1.46 18.50 -5.59
N HIS A 32 1.84 19.78 -5.44
CA HIS A 32 1.31 20.66 -4.39
C HIS A 32 -0.17 20.96 -4.60
N ARG A 33 -0.56 21.36 -5.82
CA ARG A 33 -1.97 21.66 -6.12
C ARG A 33 -2.90 20.46 -5.98
N PRO A 34 -2.58 19.25 -6.48
CA PRO A 34 -3.34 18.04 -6.17
C PRO A 34 -3.44 17.75 -4.68
N PHE A 35 -2.37 17.97 -3.92
CA PHE A 35 -2.35 17.78 -2.47
C PHE A 35 -3.29 18.74 -1.75
N GLN A 36 -3.28 20.03 -2.09
CA GLN A 36 -4.21 21.02 -1.53
C GLN A 36 -5.66 20.65 -1.82
N ARG A 37 -5.97 20.24 -3.06
CA ARG A 37 -7.31 19.79 -3.45
C ARG A 37 -7.74 18.53 -2.69
N ALA A 38 -6.81 17.59 -2.45
CA ALA A 38 -7.09 16.42 -1.66
C ALA A 38 -7.43 16.81 -0.21
N ALA A 39 -6.71 17.75 0.39
CA ALA A 39 -7.01 18.26 1.74
C ALA A 39 -8.39 18.95 1.80
N GLU A 40 -8.73 19.79 0.81
CA GLU A 40 -10.04 20.44 0.70
C GLU A 40 -11.18 19.40 0.55
N ALA A 41 -10.94 18.30 -0.15
CA ALA A 41 -11.93 17.23 -0.28
C ALA A 41 -12.25 16.56 1.06
N PHE A 42 -11.30 16.47 2.00
CA PHE A 42 -11.59 15.97 3.35
C PHE A 42 -12.50 16.93 4.13
N GLU A 43 -12.36 18.25 3.95
CA GLU A 43 -13.26 19.23 4.56
C GLU A 43 -14.68 19.10 4.02
N LEU A 44 -14.82 19.05 2.69
CA LEU A 44 -16.11 18.88 2.03
C LEU A 44 -16.82 17.58 2.44
N ALA A 45 -16.05 16.54 2.76
CA ALA A 45 -16.55 15.27 3.25
C ALA A 45 -16.85 15.25 4.77
N GLY A 46 -16.61 16.35 5.50
CA GLY A 46 -16.78 16.42 6.96
C GLY A 46 -15.73 15.64 7.75
N LEU A 47 -14.60 15.29 7.12
CA LEU A 47 -13.51 14.50 7.71
C LEU A 47 -12.36 15.37 8.23
N ALA A 48 -12.42 16.68 8.00
CA ALA A 48 -11.47 17.68 8.47
C ALA A 48 -12.16 19.02 8.74
N THR A 49 -11.59 19.82 9.65
CA THR A 49 -12.00 21.21 9.88
C THR A 49 -11.26 22.18 8.95
N ALA A 50 -11.82 23.37 8.76
CA ALA A 50 -11.17 24.45 8.01
C ALA A 50 -9.75 24.76 8.53
N ASP A 51 -9.54 24.77 9.84
CA ASP A 51 -8.23 25.00 10.46
C ASP A 51 -7.21 23.91 10.10
N GLN A 52 -7.66 22.65 10.07
CA GLN A 52 -6.80 21.54 9.66
C GLN A 52 -6.41 21.66 8.19
N VAL A 53 -7.35 22.02 7.32
CA VAL A 53 -7.10 22.23 5.89
C VAL A 53 -6.16 23.41 5.65
N TRP A 54 -6.37 24.52 6.36
CA TRP A 54 -5.45 25.67 6.31
C TRP A 54 -4.01 25.26 6.69
N SER A 55 -3.87 24.51 7.79
CA SER A 55 -2.56 23.99 8.22
C SER A 55 -1.93 23.03 7.21
N ALA A 56 -2.73 22.21 6.51
CA ALA A 56 -2.27 21.35 5.44
C ALA A 56 -1.83 22.16 4.20
N ARG A 57 -2.62 23.15 3.77
CA ARG A 57 -2.36 23.96 2.56
C ARG A 57 -1.09 24.80 2.64
N THR A 58 -0.69 25.16 3.85
CA THR A 58 0.53 25.93 4.14
C THR A 58 1.79 25.06 4.25
N GLN A 59 1.67 23.72 4.15
CA GLN A 59 2.83 22.85 4.16
C GLN A 59 3.71 23.06 2.92
N PRO A 60 5.06 23.12 3.09
CA PRO A 60 5.98 23.11 1.97
C PRO A 60 5.89 21.82 1.15
N LEU A 61 6.15 21.88 -0.17
CA LEU A 61 6.18 20.70 -1.04
C LEU A 61 7.14 19.62 -0.52
N ALA A 62 8.29 20.02 0.04
CA ALA A 62 9.25 19.09 0.65
C ALA A 62 8.61 18.25 1.79
N THR A 63 7.75 18.87 2.61
CA THR A 63 7.01 18.16 3.66
C THR A 63 6.00 17.20 3.07
N VAL A 64 5.28 17.59 2.02
CA VAL A 64 4.33 16.70 1.32
C VAL A 64 5.05 15.47 0.76
N MET A 65 6.21 15.67 0.13
CA MET A 65 7.04 14.58 -0.39
C MET A 65 7.55 13.66 0.72
N MET A 66 7.99 14.21 1.85
CA MET A 66 8.42 13.44 3.02
C MET A 66 7.26 12.62 3.62
N LEU A 67 6.07 13.19 3.75
CA LEU A 67 4.88 12.48 4.23
C LEU A 67 4.46 11.36 3.26
N GLY A 68 4.57 11.61 1.95
CA GLY A 68 4.38 10.60 0.91
C GLY A 68 5.39 9.45 1.00
N ALA A 69 6.67 9.77 1.19
CA ALA A 69 7.74 8.78 1.37
C ALA A 69 7.53 7.94 2.65
N SER A 70 7.12 8.57 3.74
CA SER A 70 6.76 7.89 4.99
C SER A 70 5.60 6.91 4.78
N TRP A 71 4.56 7.32 4.06
CA TRP A 71 3.45 6.44 3.70
C TRP A 71 3.89 5.26 2.82
N LEU A 72 4.74 5.51 1.82
CA LEU A 72 5.35 4.48 0.98
C LEU A 72 6.12 3.43 1.77
N ALA A 73 6.86 3.86 2.80
CA ALA A 73 7.63 2.99 3.69
C ALA A 73 6.75 2.17 4.65
N GLY A 74 5.46 2.50 4.79
CA GLY A 74 4.57 1.84 5.75
C GLY A 74 4.78 2.29 7.18
N GLU A 75 5.31 3.50 7.37
CA GLU A 75 5.42 4.13 8.68
C GLU A 75 4.03 4.52 9.21
N PRO A 76 3.80 4.43 10.54
CA PRO A 76 2.53 4.78 11.15
C PRO A 76 2.20 6.27 10.98
N LEU A 77 0.91 6.61 11.04
CA LEU A 77 0.46 8.00 10.99
C LEU A 77 1.08 8.82 12.14
N PRO A 78 1.56 10.07 11.90
CA PRO A 78 2.00 10.99 12.94
C PRO A 78 0.95 11.17 14.03
N ARG A 79 1.40 11.34 15.28
CA ARG A 79 0.51 11.50 16.44
C ARG A 79 -0.20 12.86 16.49
N LEU A 80 0.29 13.88 15.78
CA LEU A 80 -0.27 15.24 15.75
C LEU A 80 -1.30 15.40 14.61
N GLU A 81 -2.50 15.88 14.93
CA GLU A 81 -3.65 15.96 13.99
C GLU A 81 -3.38 16.70 12.66
N PRO A 82 -2.74 17.88 12.62
CA PRO A 82 -2.48 18.56 11.34
C PRO A 82 -1.56 17.75 10.41
N ARG A 83 -0.65 16.95 11.00
CA ARG A 83 0.23 16.05 10.25
C ARG A 83 -0.53 14.80 9.76
N ARG A 84 -1.58 14.36 10.47
CA ARG A 84 -2.43 13.25 10.02
C ARG A 84 -3.21 13.60 8.76
N LEU A 85 -3.88 14.76 8.72
CA LEU A 85 -4.59 15.21 7.51
C LEU A 85 -3.62 15.37 6.35
N SER A 86 -2.49 16.04 6.57
CA SER A 86 -1.47 16.24 5.54
C SER A 86 -0.97 14.90 5.00
N GLN A 87 -0.71 13.90 5.85
CA GLN A 87 -0.30 12.60 5.35
C GLN A 87 -1.41 11.86 4.58
N ARG A 88 -2.67 11.96 5.02
CA ARG A 88 -3.81 11.37 4.31
C ARG A 88 -3.98 12.00 2.91
N ALA A 89 -3.94 13.33 2.82
CA ALA A 89 -4.00 14.04 1.55
C ALA A 89 -2.80 13.67 0.65
N ALA A 90 -1.59 13.59 1.20
CA ALA A 90 -0.41 13.12 0.46
C ALA A 90 -0.57 11.68 -0.03
N ALA A 91 -1.10 10.77 0.80
CA ALA A 91 -1.33 9.38 0.44
C ALA A 91 -2.33 9.23 -0.71
N VAL A 92 -3.38 10.06 -0.76
CA VAL A 92 -4.34 10.08 -1.89
C VAL A 92 -3.62 10.44 -3.21
N VAL A 93 -2.82 11.51 -3.19
CA VAL A 93 -2.09 11.98 -4.39
C VAL A 93 -1.02 10.98 -4.83
N VAL A 94 -0.19 10.54 -3.89
CA VAL A 94 0.89 9.58 -4.14
C VAL A 94 0.31 8.24 -4.62
N GLY A 95 -0.74 7.74 -3.97
CA GLY A 95 -1.44 6.53 -4.40
C GLY A 95 -1.99 6.64 -5.82
N ALA A 96 -2.61 7.76 -6.18
CA ALA A 96 -3.11 7.99 -7.54
C ALA A 96 -1.97 7.99 -8.59
N VAL A 97 -0.84 8.62 -8.28
CA VAL A 97 0.36 8.61 -9.12
C VAL A 97 0.87 7.18 -9.32
N LEU A 98 1.02 6.42 -8.25
CA LEU A 98 1.53 5.04 -8.32
C LEU A 98 0.58 4.10 -9.05
N SER A 99 -0.72 4.20 -8.81
CA SER A 99 -1.73 3.38 -9.49
C SER A 99 -1.79 3.68 -10.99
N SER A 100 -1.64 4.95 -11.37
CA SER A 100 -1.54 5.35 -12.78
C SER A 100 -0.30 4.76 -13.45
N ALA A 101 0.87 4.84 -12.80
CA ALA A 101 2.11 4.23 -13.29
C ALA A 101 2.04 2.70 -13.36
N ALA A 102 1.47 2.05 -12.34
CA ALA A 102 1.25 0.61 -12.29
C ALA A 102 0.36 0.13 -13.45
N GLY A 103 -0.68 0.88 -13.81
CA GLY A 103 -1.53 0.60 -14.96
C GLY A 103 -0.75 0.46 -16.27
N LYS A 104 0.28 1.30 -16.47
CA LYS A 104 1.13 1.29 -17.67
C LYS A 104 2.08 0.09 -17.75
N VAL A 105 2.48 -0.47 -16.62
CA VAL A 105 3.41 -1.62 -16.54
C VAL A 105 2.72 -2.95 -16.22
N ARG A 106 1.39 -2.97 -16.19
CA ARG A 106 0.58 -4.14 -15.80
C ARG A 106 0.91 -5.41 -16.61
N THR A 107 1.15 -5.27 -17.93
CA THR A 107 1.49 -6.40 -18.80
C THR A 107 2.87 -6.97 -18.47
N THR A 108 3.84 -6.09 -18.23
CA THR A 108 5.20 -6.44 -17.78
C THR A 108 5.20 -7.18 -16.44
N VAL A 109 4.38 -6.73 -15.50
CA VAL A 109 4.26 -7.36 -14.17
C VAL A 109 3.64 -8.75 -14.26
N ARG A 110 2.66 -8.96 -15.15
CA ARG A 110 2.01 -10.27 -15.29
C ARG A 110 2.94 -11.36 -15.83
N SER A 111 4.01 -11.00 -16.53
CA SER A 111 4.87 -11.95 -17.25
C SER A 111 6.19 -12.31 -16.54
N GLY A 112 6.50 -11.79 -15.34
CA GLY A 112 7.83 -11.97 -14.73
C GLY A 112 7.91 -11.95 -13.21
N THR A 113 6.90 -12.50 -12.51
CA THR A 113 6.74 -12.26 -11.06
C THR A 113 6.62 -13.50 -10.18
N GLU A 114 7.10 -14.64 -10.65
CA GLU A 114 7.20 -15.84 -9.81
C GLU A 114 8.06 -15.53 -8.58
N ASP A 115 7.55 -15.92 -7.42
CA ASP A 115 8.24 -15.91 -6.12
C ASP A 115 8.63 -14.55 -5.49
N ARG A 116 7.85 -13.48 -5.68
CA ARG A 116 8.11 -12.19 -5.00
C ARG A 116 7.29 -11.97 -3.74
N SER A 117 7.95 -11.48 -2.69
CA SER A 117 7.30 -10.97 -1.46
C SER A 117 6.83 -9.51 -1.57
N ALA A 118 7.55 -8.70 -2.35
CA ALA A 118 7.26 -7.28 -2.55
C ALA A 118 6.61 -7.01 -3.92
N CYS A 119 5.92 -5.88 -4.04
CA CYS A 119 5.24 -5.51 -5.27
C CYS A 119 6.22 -5.38 -6.45
N PRO A 120 5.99 -6.07 -7.56
CA PRO A 120 6.85 -5.99 -8.74
C PRO A 120 6.73 -4.66 -9.49
N ALA A 121 5.70 -3.86 -9.24
CA ALA A 121 5.56 -2.53 -9.82
C ALA A 121 6.36 -1.49 -9.02
N CYS A 122 5.97 -1.26 -7.76
CA CYS A 122 6.51 -0.17 -6.94
C CYS A 122 7.42 -0.61 -5.79
N GLY A 123 7.56 -1.92 -5.52
CA GLY A 123 8.39 -2.45 -4.43
C GLY A 123 7.74 -2.48 -3.04
N CYS A 124 6.52 -1.95 -2.87
CA CYS A 124 5.86 -1.91 -1.56
C CYS A 124 5.27 -3.25 -1.11
N SER A 125 5.00 -3.38 0.20
CA SER A 125 4.34 -4.54 0.80
C SER A 125 2.92 -4.77 0.25
N PRO A 126 2.44 -6.02 0.20
CA PRO A 126 1.03 -6.31 -0.02
C PRO A 126 0.19 -6.06 1.24
N GLU A 127 -1.10 -5.76 1.05
CA GLU A 127 -2.09 -5.67 2.15
C GLU A 127 -3.05 -6.88 2.21
N PHE A 128 -3.34 -7.46 1.04
CA PHE A 128 -4.24 -8.60 0.91
C PHE A 128 -3.53 -9.79 0.29
N SER A 129 -3.89 -10.98 0.73
CA SER A 129 -3.46 -12.26 0.18
C SER A 129 -4.66 -13.19 0.03
N ILE A 130 -4.90 -13.64 -1.20
CA ILE A 130 -5.88 -14.69 -1.49
C ILE A 130 -5.09 -15.98 -1.66
N VAL A 131 -5.21 -16.87 -0.69
CA VAL A 131 -4.56 -18.17 -0.67
C VAL A 131 -5.33 -19.14 -1.56
N GLY A 132 -4.64 -19.80 -2.47
CA GLY A 132 -5.19 -20.86 -3.31
C GLY A 132 -4.24 -22.04 -3.44
N PRO A 133 -4.64 -23.08 -4.22
CA PRO A 133 -3.88 -24.33 -4.31
C PRO A 133 -2.44 -24.14 -4.84
N SER A 134 -2.23 -23.19 -5.75
CA SER A 134 -0.95 -22.92 -6.40
C SER A 134 -0.17 -21.74 -5.80
N GLY A 135 -0.51 -21.33 -4.58
CA GLY A 135 0.13 -20.21 -3.89
C GLY A 135 -0.83 -19.06 -3.59
N ARG A 136 -0.29 -17.86 -3.44
CA ARG A 136 -1.03 -16.66 -3.02
C ARG A 136 -1.17 -15.69 -4.19
N MET A 137 -2.33 -15.08 -4.33
CA MET A 137 -2.52 -13.86 -5.10
C MET A 137 -2.45 -12.67 -4.14
N LEU A 138 -1.44 -11.82 -4.32
CA LEU A 138 -1.19 -10.66 -3.48
C LEU A 138 -1.73 -9.39 -4.13
N THR A 139 -2.16 -8.42 -3.30
CA THR A 139 -2.53 -7.07 -3.75
C THR A 139 -1.67 -6.04 -3.03
N CYS A 140 -1.05 -5.14 -3.78
CA CYS A 140 -0.18 -4.08 -3.24
C CYS A 140 -0.97 -3.09 -2.39
N ALA A 141 -0.42 -2.70 -1.24
CA ALA A 141 -1.02 -1.70 -0.35
C ALA A 141 -0.92 -0.24 -0.86
N ARG A 142 -0.29 -0.01 -2.02
CA ARG A 142 0.09 1.34 -2.50
C ARG A 142 -0.33 1.62 -3.94
N CYS A 143 -0.11 0.68 -4.86
CA CYS A 143 -0.37 0.86 -6.29
C CYS A 143 -1.38 -0.14 -6.87
N ASP A 144 -2.02 -0.93 -6.00
CA ASP A 144 -3.08 -1.90 -6.31
C ASP A 144 -2.70 -3.02 -7.30
N THR A 145 -1.42 -3.08 -7.68
CA THR A 145 -0.87 -4.15 -8.50
C THR A 145 -1.11 -5.50 -7.83
N ARG A 146 -1.64 -6.44 -8.60
CA ARG A 146 -1.81 -7.84 -8.19
C ARG A 146 -0.74 -8.73 -8.80
N TRP A 147 -0.18 -9.64 -8.02
CA TRP A 147 0.79 -10.62 -8.50
C TRP A 147 0.67 -11.94 -7.75
N ARG A 148 1.19 -13.02 -8.35
CA ARG A 148 1.21 -14.34 -7.73
C ARG A 148 2.54 -14.58 -7.02
N THR A 149 2.51 -15.34 -5.95
CA THR A 149 3.71 -15.88 -5.31
C THR A 149 3.45 -17.29 -4.81
N VAL A 150 4.49 -18.13 -4.85
CA VAL A 150 4.45 -19.48 -4.27
C VAL A 150 5.00 -19.52 -2.85
N ARG A 151 5.51 -18.38 -2.34
CA ARG A 151 6.03 -18.26 -0.98
C ARG A 151 4.98 -18.63 0.06
N LYS A 152 5.39 -19.50 0.97
CA LYS A 152 4.66 -19.84 2.19
C LYS A 152 5.20 -19.02 3.36
N GLY A 153 4.50 -19.03 4.50
CA GLY A 153 4.89 -18.29 5.69
C GLY A 153 4.72 -16.76 5.57
N CYS A 154 5.50 -16.05 6.37
CA CYS A 154 5.60 -14.59 6.42
C CYS A 154 6.35 -14.07 5.19
N LEU A 155 5.76 -13.13 4.45
CA LEU A 155 6.41 -12.52 3.29
C LEU A 155 7.61 -11.62 3.66
N GLY A 156 7.72 -11.20 4.92
CA GLY A 156 8.84 -10.39 5.40
C GLY A 156 10.07 -11.20 5.80
N CYS A 157 9.92 -12.18 6.71
CA CYS A 157 11.05 -12.92 7.28
C CYS A 157 11.09 -14.42 6.90
N GLY A 158 10.07 -14.95 6.22
CA GLY A 158 10.01 -16.36 5.83
C GLY A 158 9.60 -17.34 6.93
N ALA A 159 9.40 -16.89 8.18
CA ALA A 159 8.87 -17.73 9.24
C ALA A 159 7.51 -18.32 8.85
N HIS A 160 7.26 -19.58 9.16
CA HIS A 160 6.04 -20.29 8.76
C HIS A 160 5.37 -21.04 9.91
N ASP A 161 6.08 -21.28 11.00
CA ASP A 161 5.59 -22.09 12.11
C ASP A 161 4.83 -21.26 13.15
N SER A 162 3.88 -21.93 13.79
CA SER A 162 3.26 -21.45 15.03
C SER A 162 4.25 -21.63 16.20
N PRO A 163 4.33 -20.69 17.17
CA PRO A 163 3.51 -19.48 17.32
C PRO A 163 4.12 -18.23 16.65
N THR A 164 5.22 -18.36 15.90
CA THR A 164 5.86 -17.21 15.23
C THR A 164 4.93 -16.56 14.21
N VAL A 165 4.16 -17.37 13.48
CA VAL A 165 3.05 -16.92 12.63
C VAL A 165 1.72 -17.33 13.27
N ALA A 166 0.94 -16.35 13.69
CA ALA A 166 -0.38 -16.54 14.28
C ALA A 166 -1.47 -16.14 13.26
N ARG A 167 -2.59 -16.88 13.25
CA ARG A 167 -3.76 -16.58 12.43
C ARG A 167 -4.95 -16.29 13.34
N ILE A 168 -5.57 -15.14 13.16
CA ILE A 168 -6.73 -14.69 13.91
C ILE A 168 -7.91 -14.64 12.94
N PRO A 169 -8.86 -15.58 13.01
CA PRO A 169 -10.03 -15.58 12.13
C PRO A 169 -10.93 -14.36 12.36
N SER A 170 -11.44 -13.76 11.29
CA SER A 170 -12.46 -12.70 11.36
C SER A 170 -13.57 -12.98 10.34
N PRO A 171 -14.45 -13.95 10.64
CA PRO A 171 -15.45 -14.46 9.70
C PRO A 171 -16.50 -13.41 9.31
N ASP A 172 -16.74 -12.43 10.17
CA ASP A 172 -17.61 -11.26 9.95
C ASP A 172 -17.21 -10.46 8.71
N VAL A 173 -15.91 -10.37 8.42
CA VAL A 173 -15.37 -9.65 7.27
C VAL A 173 -14.78 -10.55 6.20
N GLY A 174 -14.78 -11.87 6.43
CA GLY A 174 -14.31 -12.87 5.47
C GLY A 174 -12.80 -12.87 5.26
N TYR A 175 -12.04 -12.36 6.23
CA TYR A 175 -10.58 -12.29 6.22
C TYR A 175 -10.02 -12.79 7.55
N ASP A 176 -8.88 -13.46 7.52
CA ASP A 176 -8.07 -13.72 8.69
C ASP A 176 -6.98 -12.68 8.79
N LEU A 177 -6.72 -12.21 10.01
CA LEU A 177 -5.52 -11.42 10.29
C LEU A 177 -4.36 -12.37 10.61
N VAL A 178 -3.39 -12.45 9.71
CA VAL A 178 -2.18 -13.25 9.87
C VAL A 178 -1.05 -12.37 10.36
N VAL A 179 -0.52 -12.67 11.54
CA VAL A 179 0.48 -11.87 12.25
C VAL A 179 1.78 -12.65 12.36
N CYS A 180 2.91 -12.00 12.09
CA CYS A 180 4.24 -12.55 12.28
C CYS A 180 4.93 -11.86 13.46
N ASN A 181 5.02 -12.57 14.59
CA ASN A 181 5.68 -12.12 15.81
C ASN A 181 7.20 -11.95 15.62
N GLY A 182 7.80 -12.67 14.66
CA GLY A 182 9.24 -12.57 14.40
C GLY A 182 9.70 -11.27 13.74
N CYS A 183 8.83 -10.58 12.98
CA CYS A 183 9.18 -9.33 12.29
C CYS A 183 8.18 -8.19 12.48
N GLY A 184 7.12 -8.41 13.26
CA GLY A 184 6.09 -7.42 13.54
C GLY A 184 5.24 -7.06 12.32
N ARG A 185 5.12 -7.97 11.34
CA ARG A 185 4.29 -7.75 10.15
C ARG A 185 2.94 -8.45 10.24
N TYR A 186 1.94 -7.92 9.54
CA TYR A 186 0.64 -8.57 9.40
C TYR A 186 0.16 -8.62 7.95
N MET A 187 -0.81 -9.48 7.68
CA MET A 187 -1.46 -9.61 6.39
C MET A 187 -2.93 -9.99 6.55
N LYS A 188 -3.80 -9.39 5.75
CA LYS A 188 -5.20 -9.81 5.64
C LYS A 188 -5.27 -10.94 4.61
N GLU A 189 -5.55 -12.16 5.07
CA GLU A 189 -5.58 -13.35 4.21
C GLU A 189 -6.98 -13.95 4.10
N ARG A 190 -7.34 -14.47 2.94
CA ARG A 190 -8.56 -15.29 2.76
C ARG A 190 -8.33 -16.43 1.77
N THR A 191 -9.15 -17.47 1.84
CA THR A 191 -9.05 -18.65 0.96
C THR A 191 -10.03 -18.64 -0.23
N ARG A 192 -11.18 -17.95 -0.10
CA ARG A 192 -12.22 -17.93 -1.14
C ARG A 192 -11.91 -16.92 -2.26
N ARG A 193 -12.07 -17.34 -3.52
CA ARG A 193 -12.10 -16.42 -4.68
C ARG A 193 -13.47 -15.75 -4.81
N GLY A 194 -13.48 -14.51 -5.27
CA GLY A 194 -14.68 -13.66 -5.37
C GLY A 194 -14.67 -12.60 -4.28
N GLY A 195 -14.68 -11.35 -4.70
CA GLY A 195 -14.47 -10.17 -3.88
C GLY A 195 -15.16 -8.97 -4.50
N SER A 196 -15.39 -7.94 -3.71
CA SER A 196 -15.91 -6.67 -4.18
C SER A 196 -14.77 -5.82 -4.77
N ASP A 197 -15.10 -4.58 -5.14
CA ASP A 197 -14.08 -3.58 -5.44
C ASP A 197 -13.06 -3.46 -4.27
N LEU A 198 -11.78 -3.22 -4.59
CA LEU A 198 -10.73 -3.08 -3.56
C LEU A 198 -11.04 -1.99 -2.54
N LEU A 199 -11.71 -0.91 -2.96
CA LEU A 199 -12.15 0.15 -2.05
C LEU A 199 -13.12 -0.40 -0.99
N VAL A 200 -14.06 -1.25 -1.40
CA VAL A 200 -15.03 -1.89 -0.49
C VAL A 200 -14.32 -2.86 0.44
N GLU A 201 -13.40 -3.68 -0.07
CA GLU A 201 -12.65 -4.62 0.77
C GLU A 201 -11.79 -3.90 1.82
N ARG A 202 -11.15 -2.78 1.47
CA ARG A 202 -10.42 -1.94 2.41
C ARG A 202 -11.32 -1.34 3.48
N ALA A 203 -12.50 -0.84 3.10
CA ALA A 203 -13.47 -0.28 4.05
C ALA A 203 -13.94 -1.34 5.05
N LEU A 204 -14.35 -2.52 4.54
CA LEU A 204 -14.84 -3.63 5.35
C LEU A 204 -13.78 -4.16 6.31
N THR A 205 -12.50 -4.14 5.93
CA THR A 205 -11.41 -4.71 6.74
C THR A 205 -10.65 -3.69 7.57
N SER A 206 -11.07 -2.43 7.56
CA SER A 206 -10.35 -1.32 8.23
C SER A 206 -10.13 -1.54 9.73
N GLN A 207 -11.05 -2.20 10.44
CA GLN A 207 -10.84 -2.52 11.86
C GLN A 207 -9.70 -3.54 12.10
N LEU A 208 -9.38 -4.41 11.12
CA LEU A 208 -8.26 -5.35 11.23
C LEU A 208 -6.93 -4.61 11.18
N ASP A 209 -6.78 -3.66 10.24
CA ASP A 209 -5.61 -2.80 10.15
C ASP A 209 -5.43 -2.00 11.44
N ALA A 210 -6.49 -1.35 11.92
CA ALA A 210 -6.46 -0.57 13.16
C ALA A 210 -6.10 -1.43 14.38
N ALA A 211 -6.59 -2.67 14.47
CA ALA A 211 -6.25 -3.59 15.55
C ALA A 211 -4.78 -4.03 15.51
N ALA A 212 -4.23 -4.26 14.31
CA ALA A 212 -2.84 -4.61 14.11
C ALA A 212 -1.90 -3.45 14.46
N GLU A 213 -2.20 -2.25 13.95
CA GLU A 213 -1.43 -1.03 14.22
C GLU A 213 -1.39 -0.69 15.72
N ARG A 214 -2.51 -0.84 16.44
CA ARG A 214 -2.55 -0.66 17.91
C ARG A 214 -1.61 -1.60 18.68
N ARG A 215 -1.25 -2.74 18.08
CA ARG A 215 -0.28 -3.71 18.62
C ARG A 215 1.14 -3.47 18.10
N GLY A 216 1.40 -2.38 17.39
CA GLY A 216 2.71 -2.06 16.83
C GLY A 216 3.07 -2.87 15.59
N LEU A 217 2.10 -3.54 14.96
CA LEU A 217 2.31 -4.29 13.74
C LEU A 217 2.21 -3.36 12.51
N ARG A 218 2.90 -3.74 11.42
CA ARG A 218 2.89 -3.03 10.15
C ARG A 218 2.72 -3.97 8.95
N LEU A 219 2.46 -3.43 7.76
CA LEU A 219 2.41 -4.21 6.51
C LEU A 219 3.81 -4.56 5.99
#